data_AF-A0A840V5A7-F1
#
_entry.id   AF-A0A840V5A7-F1
#
_cell.length_a   1.000
_cell.length_b   1.000
_cell.length_c   1.000
_cell.angle_alpha   90.00
_cell.angle_beta   90.00
_cell.angle_gamma   90.00
#
_symmetry.space_group_name_H-M   'P 1'
#
loop_
_entity.id
_entity.type
_entity.pdbx_description
1 polymer ?
#
loop_
_entity_poly.entity_id
_entity_poly.type
_entity_poly.pdbx_seq_one_letter_code
_entity_poly.pdbx_strand_id
1 'polypeptide(L)'
;MQEPSLPSICTAFIIALGSLTCGAEPSVGPPPESFFQLVDPKDRDAAREFYGKYIDVDGMPAVASPEVDDRALLRTHEIVSHMLAGRPDVVQALVETQMYLIIIGRDQVYTDMPENRHAPNPDYLNERVRGTGGRPTSFGEENLLSLPIDRYDDESIGVHEFAHTIDGTLNRIDPEWRSKLRQTYRAAIDQGLYQHAYAASNSAEYWAEIVQAYFDCNRVNNWNHGPIGTREQLRAYDPAGYELVRTTLRLQPSQDWRYAWLQALPKVTPPPQEFAIDPWYTQFTYARELPVVGRGASEAALLKANDTIRKLFAYRHDILKAFISDGAKLVVLGKQENVADLPEFRNLHDPEIDLLARVQDYRNDTKTFVVSEENVLSDPSDPLAGDSQILTVFAKAIVTQLATRAIDPSWDQRQDVQQYELRVRRIDTDFRQQLDHLYQTALRAGRWKGTAAQPDPIAYWTTGVLAYFDAAGQTAAPLDAPHPIRSRESLAHYDADLHQLVATTMAYEGHVDWRFHPTPAANDLAR
;
A
#
# COMPACT_ATOMS: atom_id res chain seq x y z
N MET A 1 9.18 51.90 78.92
CA MET A 1 10.27 52.05 77.95
C MET A 1 9.68 51.88 76.56
N GLN A 2 9.90 52.90 75.73
CA GLN A 2 9.79 53.05 74.27
C GLN A 2 9.07 51.99 73.42
N GLU A 3 8.12 52.52 72.63
CA GLU A 3 7.65 52.08 71.30
C GLU A 3 8.81 52.10 70.24
N PRO A 4 8.71 51.44 69.06
CA PRO A 4 7.67 51.77 68.06
C PRO A 4 7.09 50.63 67.18
N SER A 5 6.03 51.04 66.50
CA SER A 5 5.21 50.42 65.46
C SER A 5 5.85 50.41 64.05
N LEU A 6 5.41 49.49 63.17
CA LEU A 6 5.11 49.65 61.72
C LEU A 6 4.66 48.29 61.09
N PRO A 7 3.92 48.30 59.95
CA PRO A 7 2.81 47.39 59.69
C PRO A 7 3.16 46.26 58.71
N SER A 8 2.53 45.10 58.87
CA SER A 8 2.56 44.04 57.85
C SER A 8 1.38 44.22 56.90
N ILE A 9 1.66 44.66 55.69
CA ILE A 9 0.70 44.77 54.58
C ILE A 9 0.30 43.36 54.15
N CYS A 10 -0.96 42.99 54.33
CA CYS A 10 -1.57 41.83 53.69
C CYS A 10 -1.81 42.15 52.21
N THR A 11 -0.86 41.81 51.34
CA THR A 11 -1.12 41.76 49.90
C THR A 11 -1.73 40.40 49.58
N ALA A 12 -3.05 40.36 49.44
CA ALA A 12 -3.75 39.24 48.82
C ALA A 12 -3.35 39.21 47.34
N PHE A 13 -2.43 38.33 46.97
CA PHE A 13 -2.24 37.95 45.58
C PHE A 13 -3.46 37.11 45.17
N ILE A 14 -4.42 37.76 44.52
CA ILE A 14 -5.41 37.09 43.69
C ILE A 14 -4.63 36.49 42.54
N ILE A 15 -4.31 35.20 42.63
CA ILE A 15 -3.92 34.41 41.47
C ILE A 15 -5.16 34.37 40.59
N ALA A 16 -5.17 35.21 39.54
CA ALA A 16 -6.07 35.02 38.42
C ALA A 16 -5.70 33.68 37.78
N LEU A 17 -6.37 32.62 38.21
CA LEU A 17 -6.49 31.39 37.45
C LEU A 17 -7.11 31.80 36.12
N GLY A 18 -6.27 31.98 35.11
CA GLY A 18 -6.71 32.12 33.74
C GLY A 18 -7.61 30.93 33.44
N SER A 19 -8.86 31.24 33.14
CA SER A 19 -9.84 30.26 32.67
C SER A 19 -9.24 29.57 31.45
N LEU A 20 -8.77 28.34 31.64
CA LEU A 20 -8.63 27.40 30.54
C LEU A 20 -10.03 27.26 29.96
N THR A 21 -10.28 27.93 28.83
CA THR A 21 -11.45 27.63 28.01
C THR A 21 -11.28 26.19 27.57
N CYS A 22 -11.98 25.29 28.27
CA CYS A 22 -12.24 23.95 27.78
C CYS A 22 -12.98 24.16 26.44
N GLY A 23 -12.27 23.98 25.33
CA GLY A 23 -12.91 23.97 24.02
C GLY A 23 -13.99 22.90 24.03
N ALA A 24 -15.16 23.18 23.44
CA ALA A 24 -16.16 22.14 23.23
C ALA A 24 -15.52 20.99 22.46
N GLU A 25 -15.81 19.74 22.85
CA GLU A 25 -15.32 18.59 22.09
C GLU A 25 -15.79 18.71 20.63
N PRO A 26 -14.91 18.40 19.66
CA PRO A 26 -15.28 18.47 18.26
C PRO A 26 -16.43 17.50 18.00
N SER A 27 -17.54 18.01 17.48
CA SER A 27 -18.78 17.24 17.28
C SER A 27 -19.20 17.25 15.83
N VAL A 28 -19.59 16.08 15.32
CA VAL A 28 -20.15 15.94 13.97
C VAL A 28 -21.61 16.40 13.95
N GLY A 29 -21.96 17.20 12.96
CA GLY A 29 -23.33 17.71 12.76
C GLY A 29 -23.65 17.90 11.28
N PRO A 30 -24.83 18.45 10.94
CA PRO A 30 -25.16 18.78 9.56
C PRO A 30 -24.35 19.98 9.05
N PRO A 31 -23.99 20.05 7.76
CA PRO A 31 -23.30 21.20 7.19
C PRO A 31 -24.15 22.48 7.31
N PRO A 32 -23.58 23.59 7.84
CA PRO A 32 -24.27 24.87 7.84
C PRO A 32 -24.33 25.47 6.42
N GLU A 33 -25.31 26.34 6.16
CA GLU A 33 -25.43 26.99 4.84
C GLU A 33 -24.18 27.78 4.43
N SER A 34 -23.42 28.30 5.42
CA SER A 34 -22.15 28.97 5.17
C SER A 34 -21.09 28.09 4.50
N PHE A 35 -21.10 26.77 4.73
CA PHE A 35 -20.20 25.83 4.05
C PHE A 35 -20.49 25.79 2.54
N PHE A 36 -21.77 25.68 2.15
CA PHE A 36 -22.13 25.58 0.73
C PHE A 36 -21.79 26.85 -0.07
N GLN A 37 -21.60 27.99 0.60
CA GLN A 37 -21.10 29.20 -0.04
C GLN A 37 -19.61 29.12 -0.40
N LEU A 38 -18.85 28.19 0.20
CA LEU A 38 -17.45 27.91 -0.15
C LEU A 38 -17.35 27.04 -1.41
N VAL A 39 -18.32 26.15 -1.64
CA VAL A 39 -18.35 25.28 -2.81
C VAL A 39 -18.56 26.13 -4.08
N ASP A 40 -17.83 25.77 -5.14
CA ASP A 40 -17.90 26.45 -6.43
C ASP A 40 -19.35 26.48 -6.95
N PRO A 41 -19.82 27.59 -7.56
CA PRO A 41 -21.23 27.73 -7.94
C PRO A 41 -21.78 26.61 -8.81
N LYS A 42 -20.95 26.02 -9.67
CA LYS A 42 -21.32 24.91 -10.56
C LYS A 42 -21.55 23.59 -9.82
N ASP A 43 -21.03 23.43 -8.59
CA ASP A 43 -21.06 22.18 -7.83
C ASP A 43 -21.93 22.29 -6.57
N ARG A 44 -22.34 23.50 -6.20
CA ARG A 44 -23.04 23.81 -4.94
C ARG A 44 -24.33 23.03 -4.73
N ASP A 45 -25.19 22.94 -5.74
CA ASP A 45 -26.47 22.25 -5.57
C ASP A 45 -26.26 20.74 -5.40
N ALA A 46 -25.35 20.15 -6.17
CA ALA A 46 -24.93 18.75 -5.98
C ALA A 46 -24.32 18.53 -4.59
N ALA A 47 -23.50 19.48 -4.11
CA ALA A 47 -22.92 19.42 -2.77
C ALA A 47 -23.99 19.48 -1.65
N ARG A 48 -25.05 20.28 -1.81
CA ARG A 48 -26.18 20.31 -0.87
C ARG A 48 -26.97 19.01 -0.82
N GLU A 49 -27.10 18.33 -1.94
CA GLU A 49 -27.78 17.04 -2.03
C GLU A 49 -26.91 15.90 -1.47
N PHE A 50 -25.59 15.99 -1.65
CA PHE A 50 -24.64 14.94 -1.32
C PHE A 50 -24.12 14.99 0.12
N TYR A 51 -23.70 16.16 0.61
CA TYR A 51 -23.06 16.29 1.92
C TYR A 51 -24.09 16.39 3.04
N GLY A 52 -23.98 15.49 4.01
CA GLY A 52 -24.87 15.42 5.18
C GLY A 52 -24.17 15.49 6.53
N LYS A 53 -22.83 15.46 6.54
CA LYS A 53 -22.01 15.52 7.76
C LYS A 53 -20.96 16.62 7.65
N TYR A 54 -20.67 17.24 8.78
CA TYR A 54 -19.77 18.37 8.93
C TYR A 54 -19.06 18.32 10.29
N ILE A 55 -17.78 18.70 10.29
CA ILE A 55 -17.04 19.07 11.49
C ILE A 55 -16.20 20.32 11.20
N ASP A 56 -16.01 21.18 12.19
CA ASP A 56 -15.12 22.33 12.09
C ASP A 56 -13.72 21.95 12.58
N VAL A 57 -12.70 22.22 11.78
CA VAL A 57 -11.29 21.96 12.10
C VAL A 57 -10.57 23.31 12.15
N ASP A 58 -10.59 23.94 13.31
CA ASP A 58 -9.99 25.27 13.54
C ASP A 58 -10.43 26.33 12.50
N GLY A 59 -11.72 26.32 12.15
CA GLY A 59 -12.32 27.20 11.14
C GLY A 59 -12.30 26.67 9.70
N MET A 60 -11.70 25.51 9.45
CA MET A 60 -11.78 24.80 8.17
C MET A 60 -12.90 23.74 8.20
N PRO A 61 -13.89 23.81 7.30
CA PRO A 61 -14.88 22.76 7.17
C PRO A 61 -14.28 21.43 6.74
N ALA A 62 -14.69 20.33 7.38
CA ALA A 62 -14.57 18.98 6.82
C ALA A 62 -15.96 18.39 6.65
N VAL A 63 -16.28 17.89 5.45
CA VAL A 63 -17.61 17.37 5.12
C VAL A 63 -17.58 15.96 4.53
N ALA A 64 -18.68 15.25 4.69
CA ALA A 64 -18.86 13.91 4.14
C ALA A 64 -20.34 13.62 3.83
N SER A 65 -20.58 12.58 3.03
CA SER A 65 -21.94 12.05 2.82
C SER A 65 -22.50 11.43 4.13
N PRO A 66 -23.81 11.21 4.23
CA PRO A 66 -24.41 10.58 5.42
C PRO A 66 -23.91 9.16 5.74
N GLU A 67 -23.38 8.43 4.77
CA GLU A 67 -22.95 7.03 4.96
C GLU A 67 -21.56 6.89 5.57
N VAL A 68 -20.70 7.92 5.44
CA VAL A 68 -19.36 7.95 6.05
C VAL A 68 -19.47 7.94 7.57
N ASP A 69 -18.71 7.08 8.24
CA ASP A 69 -18.69 6.98 9.70
C ASP A 69 -18.21 8.29 10.36
N ASP A 70 -18.90 8.76 11.41
CA ASP A 70 -18.56 10.00 12.12
C ASP A 70 -17.11 9.99 12.64
N ARG A 71 -16.57 8.80 12.94
CA ARG A 71 -15.17 8.64 13.36
C ARG A 71 -14.19 9.10 12.30
N ALA A 72 -14.52 9.07 11.01
CA ALA A 72 -13.65 9.55 9.95
C ALA A 72 -13.52 11.08 9.99
N LEU A 73 -14.60 11.81 10.30
CA LEU A 73 -14.56 13.26 10.49
C LEU A 73 -13.76 13.63 11.75
N LEU A 74 -13.96 12.91 12.85
CA LEU A 74 -13.18 13.10 14.07
C LEU A 74 -11.68 12.82 13.85
N ARG A 75 -11.37 11.78 13.08
CA ARG A 75 -10.00 11.42 12.71
C ARG A 75 -9.36 12.45 11.79
N THR A 76 -10.14 13.02 10.86
CA THR A 76 -9.70 14.14 10.03
C THR A 76 -9.33 15.35 10.88
N HIS A 77 -10.20 15.72 11.83
CA HIS A 77 -9.91 16.79 12.79
C HIS A 77 -8.61 16.53 13.56
N GLU A 78 -8.44 15.33 14.14
CA GLU A 78 -7.23 14.95 14.87
C GLU A 78 -5.97 15.12 14.02
N ILE A 79 -5.92 14.52 12.83
CA ILE A 79 -4.73 14.55 11.96
C ILE A 79 -4.38 16.00 11.58
N VAL A 80 -5.36 16.77 11.12
CA VAL A 80 -5.14 18.13 10.62
C VAL A 80 -4.71 19.08 11.74
N SER A 81 -5.40 19.06 12.88
CA SER A 81 -5.04 19.93 14.02
C SER A 81 -3.65 19.58 14.57
N HIS A 82 -3.26 18.30 14.60
CA HIS A 82 -1.91 17.92 15.01
C HIS A 82 -0.83 18.35 14.01
N MET A 83 -1.05 18.15 12.70
CA MET A 83 -0.09 18.59 11.68
C MET A 83 0.15 20.12 11.70
N LEU A 84 -0.86 20.91 12.08
CA LEU A 84 -0.80 22.37 12.12
C LEU A 84 -0.60 22.98 13.52
N ALA A 85 -0.44 22.17 14.57
CA ALA A 85 -0.38 22.67 15.95
C ALA A 85 0.71 23.76 16.16
N GLY A 86 1.82 23.69 15.43
CA GLY A 86 2.91 24.68 15.47
C GLY A 86 2.76 25.86 14.50
N ARG A 87 1.69 25.90 13.68
CA ARG A 87 1.51 26.81 12.55
C ARG A 87 0.12 27.49 12.51
N PRO A 88 -0.25 28.27 13.53
CA PRO A 88 -1.51 29.04 13.50
C PRO A 88 -1.58 30.05 12.33
N ASP A 89 -0.43 30.50 11.82
CA ASP A 89 -0.33 31.33 10.62
C ASP A 89 -0.79 30.59 9.35
N VAL A 90 -0.50 29.29 9.25
CA VAL A 90 -0.96 28.45 8.13
C VAL A 90 -2.46 28.15 8.27
N VAL A 91 -2.95 27.87 9.48
CA VAL A 91 -4.39 27.70 9.74
C VAL A 91 -5.16 28.94 9.28
N GLN A 92 -4.72 30.13 9.70
CA GLN A 92 -5.35 31.38 9.30
C GLN A 92 -5.38 31.55 7.78
N ALA A 93 -4.27 31.27 7.10
CA ALA A 93 -4.20 31.37 5.63
C ALA A 93 -5.12 30.36 4.91
N LEU A 94 -5.27 29.14 5.44
CA LEU A 94 -6.20 28.14 4.92
C LEU A 94 -7.65 28.62 5.04
N VAL A 95 -8.02 29.19 6.19
CA VAL A 95 -9.35 29.76 6.42
C VAL A 95 -9.62 30.96 5.49
N GLU A 96 -8.66 31.89 5.39
CA GLU A 96 -8.78 33.07 4.51
C GLU A 96 -8.91 32.70 3.03
N THR A 97 -8.26 31.61 2.61
CA THR A 97 -8.37 31.07 1.25
C THR A 97 -9.55 30.11 1.07
N GLN A 98 -10.45 30.06 2.05
CA GLN A 98 -11.69 29.27 2.01
C GLN A 98 -11.43 27.78 1.73
N MET A 99 -10.34 27.24 2.29
CA MET A 99 -10.05 25.81 2.24
C MET A 99 -11.14 25.00 2.93
N TYR A 100 -11.43 23.82 2.40
CA TYR A 100 -12.27 22.82 3.05
C TYR A 100 -11.79 21.42 2.68
N LEU A 101 -12.20 20.46 3.50
CA LEU A 101 -11.81 19.06 3.45
C LEU A 101 -13.04 18.22 3.10
N ILE A 102 -12.84 17.15 2.34
CA ILE A 102 -13.90 16.20 1.99
C ILE A 102 -13.44 14.78 2.31
N ILE A 103 -14.36 13.93 2.76
CA ILE A 103 -14.10 12.50 2.97
C ILE A 103 -14.81 11.70 1.88
N ILE A 104 -14.04 10.90 1.16
CA ILE A 104 -14.55 9.93 0.21
C ILE A 104 -14.87 8.66 1.00
N GLY A 105 -16.14 8.26 1.02
CA GLY A 105 -16.58 7.06 1.73
C GLY A 105 -15.93 5.79 1.19
N ARG A 106 -15.89 4.74 2.02
CA ARG A 106 -15.24 3.46 1.68
C ARG A 106 -15.83 2.77 0.45
N ASP A 107 -17.11 3.00 0.18
CA ASP A 107 -17.86 2.43 -0.95
C ASP A 107 -18.09 3.48 -2.07
N GLN A 108 -17.51 4.67 -1.92
CA GLN A 108 -17.59 5.77 -2.88
C GLN A 108 -16.29 5.86 -3.69
N VAL A 109 -16.35 6.39 -4.89
CA VAL A 109 -15.17 6.69 -5.72
C VAL A 109 -14.93 8.19 -5.88
N TYR A 110 -13.76 8.56 -6.40
CA TYR A 110 -13.35 9.97 -6.51
C TYR A 110 -14.36 10.83 -7.27
N THR A 111 -14.91 10.33 -8.37
CA THR A 111 -15.89 11.06 -9.18
C THR A 111 -17.31 11.07 -8.59
N ASP A 112 -17.57 10.41 -7.46
CA ASP A 112 -18.83 10.59 -6.74
C ASP A 112 -18.85 11.93 -5.99
N MET A 113 -17.67 12.49 -5.70
CA MET A 113 -17.57 13.78 -5.02
C MET A 113 -18.14 14.89 -5.92
N PRO A 114 -19.02 15.76 -5.38
CA PRO A 114 -19.62 16.86 -6.14
C PRO A 114 -18.63 17.70 -6.94
N GLU A 115 -17.44 17.98 -6.39
CA GLU A 115 -16.37 18.79 -6.99
C GLU A 115 -15.67 18.07 -8.15
N ASN A 116 -15.74 16.73 -8.18
CA ASN A 116 -15.00 15.87 -9.10
C ASN A 116 -15.88 15.08 -10.06
N ARG A 117 -17.22 15.24 -10.01
CA ARG A 117 -18.18 14.50 -10.86
C ARG A 117 -18.05 14.69 -12.37
N HIS A 118 -17.27 15.69 -12.78
CA HIS A 118 -16.99 15.99 -14.18
C HIS A 118 -15.50 15.83 -14.53
N ALA A 119 -14.74 15.17 -13.66
CA ALA A 119 -13.34 14.89 -13.92
C ALA A 119 -13.19 14.00 -15.18
N PRO A 120 -12.23 14.31 -16.07
CA PRO A 120 -11.99 13.51 -17.26
C PRO A 120 -11.39 12.16 -16.87
N ASN A 121 -11.65 11.13 -17.66
CA ASN A 121 -11.14 9.77 -17.46
C ASN A 121 -11.48 9.19 -16.07
N PRO A 122 -12.79 9.03 -15.76
CA PRO A 122 -13.24 8.56 -14.45
C PRO A 122 -12.67 7.20 -14.09
N ASP A 123 -12.52 6.28 -15.05
CA ASP A 123 -11.99 4.94 -14.80
C ASP A 123 -10.55 5.00 -14.27
N TYR A 124 -9.67 5.78 -14.92
CA TYR A 124 -8.30 5.99 -14.45
C TYR A 124 -8.23 6.65 -13.07
N LEU A 125 -9.08 7.65 -12.82
CA LEU A 125 -9.09 8.38 -11.55
C LEU A 125 -9.64 7.52 -10.41
N ASN A 126 -10.78 6.86 -10.62
CA ASN A 126 -11.43 6.02 -9.61
C ASN A 126 -10.60 4.78 -9.29
N GLU A 127 -9.78 4.30 -10.23
CA GLU A 127 -8.82 3.23 -9.97
C GLU A 127 -7.74 3.65 -8.98
N ARG A 128 -7.36 4.93 -8.88
CA ARG A 128 -6.16 5.34 -8.11
C ARG A 128 -6.43 6.33 -6.98
N VAL A 129 -7.41 7.21 -7.11
CA VAL A 129 -7.53 8.37 -6.22
C VAL A 129 -8.38 8.01 -5.01
N ARG A 130 -7.75 8.01 -3.84
CA ARG A 130 -8.41 8.00 -2.52
C ARG A 130 -8.11 9.25 -1.71
N GLY A 131 -7.45 10.23 -2.32
CA GLY A 131 -7.17 11.52 -1.73
C GLY A 131 -6.50 12.44 -2.73
N THR A 132 -6.61 13.75 -2.49
CA THR A 132 -5.99 14.81 -3.29
C THR A 132 -5.70 16.01 -2.42
N GLY A 133 -4.50 16.56 -2.51
CA GLY A 133 -4.14 17.86 -1.97
C GLY A 133 -4.81 19.02 -2.73
N GLY A 134 -4.95 20.17 -2.07
CA GLY A 134 -5.54 21.37 -2.65
C GLY A 134 -6.93 21.69 -2.08
N ARG A 135 -7.76 22.41 -2.85
CA ARG A 135 -9.09 22.89 -2.43
C ARG A 135 -10.19 22.28 -3.31
N PRO A 136 -11.01 21.36 -2.81
CA PRO A 136 -10.89 20.73 -1.49
C PRO A 136 -9.71 19.78 -1.37
N THR A 137 -9.28 19.53 -0.13
CA THR A 137 -8.41 18.38 0.17
C THR A 137 -9.29 17.17 0.42
N SER A 138 -8.98 16.02 -0.14
CA SER A 138 -9.80 14.81 0.02
C SER A 138 -9.05 13.67 0.72
N PHE A 139 -9.77 12.90 1.52
CA PHE A 139 -9.25 11.74 2.27
C PHE A 139 -10.17 10.53 2.12
N GLY A 140 -9.61 9.32 2.00
CA GLY A 140 -10.37 8.08 1.96
C GLY A 140 -10.78 7.63 3.36
N GLU A 141 -12.05 7.34 3.57
CA GLU A 141 -12.60 6.86 4.84
C GLU A 141 -11.89 5.60 5.34
N GLU A 142 -11.66 4.62 4.45
CA GLU A 142 -11.00 3.37 4.78
C GLU A 142 -9.57 3.58 5.28
N ASN A 143 -8.86 4.58 4.75
CA ASN A 143 -7.51 4.92 5.19
C ASN A 143 -7.52 5.69 6.51
N LEU A 144 -8.42 6.66 6.67
CA LEU A 144 -8.60 7.37 7.93
C LEU A 144 -8.88 6.40 9.09
N LEU A 145 -9.72 5.40 8.84
CA LEU A 145 -10.16 4.45 9.86
C LEU A 145 -9.32 3.18 9.96
N SER A 146 -8.24 3.08 9.16
CA SER A 146 -7.41 1.87 9.05
C SER A 146 -8.27 0.62 8.83
N LEU A 147 -9.23 0.66 7.90
CA LEU A 147 -10.12 -0.46 7.64
C LEU A 147 -9.37 -1.60 6.92
N PRO A 148 -9.71 -2.88 7.17
CA PRO A 148 -9.03 -4.02 6.54
C PRO A 148 -9.11 -4.11 5.01
N ILE A 149 -9.96 -3.30 4.38
CA ILE A 149 -10.12 -3.20 2.92
C ILE A 149 -9.29 -2.06 2.32
N ASP A 150 -8.55 -1.31 3.14
CA ASP A 150 -7.70 -0.22 2.68
C ASP A 150 -6.54 -0.78 1.84
N ARG A 151 -6.46 -0.37 0.58
CA ARG A 151 -5.31 -0.70 -0.29
C ARG A 151 -4.07 0.14 0.04
N TYR A 152 -4.26 1.20 0.84
CA TYR A 152 -3.25 2.08 1.42
C TYR A 152 -2.93 1.78 2.88
N ASP A 153 -3.18 0.54 3.32
CA ASP A 153 -3.05 0.05 4.70
C ASP A 153 -1.68 0.20 5.39
N ASP A 154 -0.66 0.70 4.69
CA ASP A 154 0.69 0.92 5.17
C ASP A 154 1.20 2.35 4.97
N GLU A 155 0.30 3.30 4.65
CA GLU A 155 0.55 4.74 4.65
C GLU A 155 -0.66 5.57 5.10
N SER A 156 -0.46 6.84 5.47
CA SER A 156 -1.58 7.77 5.64
C SER A 156 -1.71 8.69 4.43
N ILE A 157 -2.76 8.44 3.61
CA ILE A 157 -3.18 9.35 2.54
C ILE A 157 -3.58 10.69 3.13
N GLY A 158 -4.25 10.70 4.30
CA GLY A 158 -4.60 11.94 5.00
C GLY A 158 -3.40 12.85 5.26
N VAL A 159 -2.31 12.28 5.78
CA VAL A 159 -1.06 13.05 6.02
C VAL A 159 -0.40 13.48 4.71
N HIS A 160 -0.35 12.59 3.70
CA HIS A 160 0.23 12.90 2.39
C HIS A 160 -0.47 14.08 1.71
N GLU A 161 -1.78 13.98 1.53
CA GLU A 161 -2.56 14.96 0.78
C GLU A 161 -2.66 16.28 1.53
N PHE A 162 -2.72 16.25 2.87
CA PHE A 162 -2.68 17.47 3.65
C PHE A 162 -1.30 18.13 3.64
N ALA A 163 -0.22 17.37 3.50
CA ALA A 163 1.11 17.94 3.29
C ALA A 163 1.19 18.75 1.99
N HIS A 164 0.58 18.29 0.89
CA HIS A 164 0.41 19.07 -0.35
C HIS A 164 -0.38 20.35 -0.12
N THR A 165 -1.43 20.30 0.70
CA THR A 165 -2.22 21.49 1.07
C THR A 165 -1.41 22.50 1.88
N ILE A 166 -0.56 22.03 2.81
CA ILE A 166 0.41 22.87 3.53
C ILE A 166 1.43 23.49 2.57
N ASP A 167 2.02 22.73 1.64
CA ASP A 167 2.94 23.23 0.62
C ASP A 167 2.30 24.37 -0.20
N GLY A 168 1.11 24.12 -0.75
CA GLY A 168 0.37 25.12 -1.53
C GLY A 168 0.06 26.41 -0.76
N THR A 169 -0.13 26.31 0.56
CA THR A 169 -0.38 27.45 1.44
C THR A 169 0.90 28.20 1.78
N LEU A 170 1.97 27.48 2.11
CA LEU A 170 3.29 28.08 2.37
C LEU A 170 3.81 28.83 1.15
N ASN A 171 3.58 28.32 -0.05
CA ASN A 171 3.93 29.01 -1.29
C ASN A 171 3.21 30.37 -1.47
N ARG A 172 2.11 30.62 -0.74
CA ARG A 172 1.42 31.92 -0.72
C ARG A 172 1.94 32.87 0.35
N ILE A 173 2.25 32.35 1.55
CA ILE A 173 2.53 33.18 2.73
C ILE A 173 4.03 33.32 3.03
N ASP A 174 4.86 32.43 2.49
CA ASP A 174 6.31 32.41 2.67
C ASP A 174 6.99 32.48 1.28
N PRO A 175 7.58 33.64 0.91
CA PRO A 175 8.21 33.82 -0.40
C PRO A 175 9.48 32.97 -0.59
N GLU A 176 10.09 32.46 0.47
CA GLU A 176 11.31 31.64 0.41
C GLU A 176 11.01 30.14 0.32
N TRP A 177 9.81 29.72 0.73
CA TRP A 177 9.40 28.32 0.87
C TRP A 177 9.73 27.48 -0.38
N ARG A 178 9.26 27.92 -1.55
CA ARG A 178 9.43 27.18 -2.81
C ARG A 178 10.90 27.00 -3.18
N SER A 179 11.74 28.00 -2.88
CA SER A 179 13.19 27.93 -3.14
C SER A 179 13.85 26.91 -2.20
N LYS A 180 13.55 26.98 -0.90
CA LYS A 180 14.06 26.07 0.13
C LYS A 180 13.69 24.62 -0.15
N LEU A 181 12.42 24.34 -0.44
CA LEU A 181 11.94 23.00 -0.77
C LEU A 181 12.66 22.44 -2.00
N ARG A 182 12.73 23.22 -3.09
CA ARG A 182 13.40 22.78 -4.33
C ARG A 182 14.90 22.54 -4.15
N GLN A 183 15.57 23.38 -3.36
CA GLN A 183 16.99 23.19 -3.08
C GLN A 183 17.23 21.91 -2.29
N THR A 184 16.43 21.66 -1.26
CA THR A 184 16.52 20.44 -0.44
C THR A 184 16.24 19.20 -1.27
N TYR A 185 15.15 19.21 -2.05
CA TYR A 185 14.81 18.14 -2.99
C TYR A 185 15.94 17.84 -3.97
N ARG A 186 16.47 18.87 -4.67
CA ARG A 186 17.58 18.67 -5.63
C ARG A 186 18.81 18.08 -4.97
N ALA A 187 19.17 18.57 -3.78
CA ALA A 187 20.30 18.04 -3.04
C ALA A 187 20.11 16.57 -2.66
N ALA A 188 18.89 16.14 -2.32
CA ALA A 188 18.58 14.74 -2.05
C ALA A 188 18.73 13.88 -3.32
N ILE A 189 18.19 14.34 -4.45
CA ILE A 189 18.28 13.61 -5.74
C ILE A 189 19.72 13.56 -6.26
N ASP A 190 20.49 14.63 -6.15
CA ASP A 190 21.90 14.69 -6.55
C ASP A 190 22.78 13.72 -5.73
N GLN A 191 22.35 13.36 -4.51
CA GLN A 191 22.99 12.34 -3.68
C GLN A 191 22.53 10.91 -4.01
N GLY A 192 21.61 10.74 -4.95
CA GLY A 192 21.02 9.44 -5.31
C GLY A 192 20.01 8.93 -4.29
N LEU A 193 19.46 9.79 -3.43
CA LEU A 193 18.36 9.41 -2.55
C LEU A 193 17.06 9.23 -3.34
N TYR A 194 16.15 8.41 -2.81
CA TYR A 194 14.82 8.16 -3.38
C TYR A 194 14.85 7.59 -4.81
N GLN A 195 15.96 6.95 -5.22
CA GLN A 195 16.02 6.28 -6.51
C GLN A 195 14.84 5.34 -6.67
N HIS A 196 14.18 5.49 -7.80
CA HIS A 196 12.97 4.78 -8.18
C HIS A 196 11.69 5.03 -7.35
N ALA A 197 11.76 5.83 -6.28
CA ALA A 197 10.62 6.16 -5.42
C ALA A 197 9.81 7.36 -5.92
N TYR A 198 8.58 7.49 -5.43
CA TYR A 198 7.61 8.52 -5.78
C TYR A 198 8.07 9.90 -5.34
N ALA A 199 8.72 9.97 -4.17
CA ALA A 199 9.43 11.15 -3.67
C ALA A 199 10.43 11.74 -4.68
N ALA A 200 11.00 10.95 -5.60
CA ALA A 200 11.93 11.47 -6.60
C ALA A 200 11.25 12.13 -7.81
N SER A 201 9.92 11.98 -7.96
CA SER A 201 9.21 12.46 -9.15
C SER A 201 9.21 13.98 -9.28
N ASN A 202 9.00 14.71 -8.18
CA ASN A 202 9.07 16.16 -8.11
C ASN A 202 9.16 16.64 -6.66
N SER A 203 9.38 17.94 -6.46
CA SER A 203 9.58 18.52 -5.12
C SER A 203 8.34 18.49 -4.22
N ALA A 204 7.13 18.46 -4.77
CA ALA A 204 5.89 18.39 -3.97
C ALA A 204 5.69 16.98 -3.41
N GLU A 205 5.89 15.94 -4.23
CA GLU A 205 5.83 14.54 -3.75
C GLU A 205 6.95 14.24 -2.77
N TYR A 206 8.16 14.76 -3.03
CA TYR A 206 9.24 14.72 -2.04
C TYR A 206 8.79 15.28 -0.69
N TRP A 207 8.14 16.44 -0.67
CA TRP A 207 7.63 17.04 0.57
C TRP A 207 6.58 16.16 1.26
N ALA A 208 5.59 15.67 0.53
CA ALA A 208 4.52 14.85 1.11
C ALA A 208 5.07 13.54 1.73
N GLU A 209 5.96 12.85 1.02
CA GLU A 209 6.57 11.60 1.46
C GLU A 209 7.47 11.78 2.70
N ILE A 210 8.30 12.82 2.74
CA ILE A 210 9.13 13.08 3.93
C ILE A 210 8.27 13.53 5.13
N VAL A 211 7.13 14.18 4.90
CA VAL A 211 6.17 14.50 5.99
C VAL A 211 5.51 13.23 6.51
N GLN A 212 5.08 12.31 5.65
CA GLN A 212 4.57 11.01 6.08
C GLN A 212 5.62 10.24 6.91
N ALA A 213 6.88 10.22 6.45
CA ALA A 213 7.95 9.55 7.17
C ALA A 213 8.22 10.25 8.52
N TYR A 214 8.20 11.59 8.56
CA TYR A 214 8.32 12.35 9.81
C TYR A 214 7.21 12.03 10.82
N PHE A 215 6.03 11.60 10.38
CA PHE A 215 4.93 11.19 11.25
C PHE A 215 4.77 9.66 11.38
N ASP A 216 5.74 8.87 10.92
CA ASP A 216 5.76 7.39 10.99
C ASP A 216 4.64 6.68 10.21
N CYS A 217 4.18 7.29 9.13
CA CYS A 217 3.09 6.76 8.30
C CYS A 217 3.43 6.73 6.81
N ASN A 218 4.72 6.57 6.46
CA ASN A 218 5.11 6.39 5.07
C ASN A 218 5.20 4.91 4.70
N ARG A 219 4.71 4.59 3.50
CA ARG A 219 4.86 3.27 2.89
C ARG A 219 6.31 3.04 2.48
N VAL A 220 6.73 1.77 2.48
CA VAL A 220 8.10 1.38 2.10
C VAL A 220 8.15 0.16 1.17
N ASN A 221 9.25 0.06 0.43
CA ASN A 221 9.70 -1.13 -0.30
C ASN A 221 8.66 -1.70 -1.28
N ASN A 222 8.10 -0.85 -2.13
CA ASN A 222 7.25 -1.27 -3.26
C ASN A 222 7.62 -0.50 -4.55
N TRP A 223 6.89 -0.75 -5.64
CA TRP A 223 7.13 -0.26 -7.00
C TRP A 223 7.43 1.24 -7.12
N ASN A 224 6.95 2.04 -6.16
CA ASN A 224 7.16 3.48 -6.10
C ASN A 224 7.53 4.01 -4.70
N HIS A 225 7.88 3.18 -3.70
CA HIS A 225 8.31 3.67 -2.38
C HIS A 225 9.68 3.15 -1.98
N GLY A 226 10.47 4.02 -1.37
CA GLY A 226 11.82 3.73 -0.87
C GLY A 226 11.81 3.01 0.50
N PRO A 227 12.95 2.99 1.20
CA PRO A 227 13.10 2.21 2.44
C PRO A 227 12.65 2.94 3.71
N ILE A 228 12.22 4.21 3.64
CA ILE A 228 11.97 5.04 4.82
C ILE A 228 10.48 5.17 5.14
N GLY A 229 10.10 4.71 6.32
CA GLY A 229 8.74 4.73 6.86
C GLY A 229 8.58 5.60 8.11
N THR A 230 9.69 5.84 8.84
CA THR A 230 9.67 6.49 10.16
C THR A 230 10.54 7.73 10.24
N ARG A 231 10.30 8.55 11.28
CA ARG A 231 11.03 9.79 11.55
C ARG A 231 12.50 9.52 11.77
N GLU A 232 12.81 8.45 12.49
CA GLU A 232 14.18 8.00 12.75
C GLU A 232 14.88 7.58 11.46
N GLN A 233 14.20 6.85 10.59
CA GLN A 233 14.72 6.45 9.29
C GLN A 233 14.94 7.67 8.38
N LEU A 234 13.99 8.62 8.34
CA LEU A 234 14.15 9.87 7.61
C LEU A 234 15.37 10.64 8.10
N ARG A 235 15.54 10.80 9.43
CA ARG A 235 16.69 11.51 10.00
C ARG A 235 18.03 10.88 9.63
N ALA A 236 18.09 9.55 9.50
CA ALA A 236 19.30 8.83 9.13
C ALA A 236 19.56 8.86 7.60
N TYR A 237 18.51 8.74 6.80
CA TYR A 237 18.59 8.61 5.34
C TYR A 237 18.65 9.97 4.62
N ASP A 238 17.80 10.91 5.01
CA ASP A 238 17.73 12.28 4.49
C ASP A 238 17.65 13.30 5.65
N PRO A 239 18.79 13.59 6.31
CA PRO A 239 18.83 14.55 7.41
C PRO A 239 18.41 15.97 6.99
N ALA A 240 18.60 16.35 5.72
CA ALA A 240 18.18 17.65 5.23
C ALA A 240 16.65 17.73 5.08
N GLY A 241 16.02 16.68 4.56
CA GLY A 241 14.57 16.51 4.53
C GLY A 241 13.95 16.51 5.93
N TYR A 242 14.56 15.77 6.87
CA TYR A 242 14.14 15.80 8.28
C TYR A 242 14.14 17.23 8.86
N GLU A 243 15.23 17.98 8.68
CA GLU A 243 15.31 19.37 9.16
C GLU A 243 14.35 20.31 8.43
N LEU A 244 14.08 20.07 7.15
CA LEU A 244 13.07 20.80 6.39
C LEU A 244 11.69 20.64 7.06
N VAL A 245 11.23 19.41 7.33
CA VAL A 245 9.94 19.17 7.98
C VAL A 245 9.90 19.79 9.38
N ARG A 246 10.91 19.51 10.21
CA ARG A 246 10.99 19.99 11.60
C ARG A 246 10.91 21.51 11.70
N THR A 247 11.67 22.22 10.84
CA THR A 247 11.69 23.70 10.85
C THR A 247 10.46 24.32 10.22
N THR A 248 9.79 23.61 9.31
CA THR A 248 8.55 24.07 8.67
C THR A 248 7.34 23.90 9.57
N LEU A 249 7.16 22.75 10.24
CA LEU A 249 5.98 22.49 11.06
C LEU A 249 6.06 23.13 12.46
N ARG A 250 7.27 23.45 12.95
CA ARG A 250 7.49 24.21 14.20
C ARG A 250 6.79 23.64 15.44
N LEU A 251 6.54 22.33 15.46
CA LEU A 251 5.94 21.64 16.59
C LEU A 251 6.83 21.79 17.83
N GLN A 252 6.25 22.26 18.93
CA GLN A 252 6.91 22.24 20.24
C GLN A 252 6.98 20.81 20.79
N PRO A 253 7.85 20.50 21.76
CA PRO A 253 7.88 19.18 22.39
C PRO A 253 6.53 18.70 22.95
N SER A 254 5.70 19.62 23.44
CA SER A 254 4.34 19.32 23.92
C SER A 254 3.31 19.09 22.81
N GLN A 255 3.69 19.38 21.57
CA GLN A 255 2.90 19.20 20.35
C GLN A 255 3.50 18.12 19.45
N ASP A 256 4.53 17.41 19.94
CA ASP A 256 5.12 16.32 19.18
C ASP A 256 4.07 15.22 18.98
N TRP A 257 3.78 14.93 17.73
CA TRP A 257 2.76 13.99 17.33
C TRP A 257 3.37 12.95 16.39
N ARG A 258 2.89 11.72 16.49
CA ARG A 258 3.19 10.62 15.60
C ARG A 258 1.86 10.01 15.19
N TYR A 259 1.76 9.59 13.94
CA TYR A 259 0.55 8.94 13.45
C TYR A 259 0.31 7.66 14.24
N ALA A 260 -0.87 7.57 14.87
CA ALA A 260 -1.26 6.40 15.64
C ALA A 260 -2.30 5.59 14.86
N TRP A 261 -1.94 4.41 14.37
CA TRP A 261 -2.86 3.51 13.67
C TRP A 261 -4.03 3.11 14.57
N LEU A 262 -5.25 3.05 14.01
CA LEU A 262 -6.44 2.69 14.79
C LEU A 262 -6.56 1.17 15.01
N GLN A 263 -5.92 0.38 14.14
CA GLN A 263 -5.76 -1.06 14.27
C GLN A 263 -4.55 -1.52 13.46
N ALA A 264 -3.99 -2.67 13.85
CA ALA A 264 -2.92 -3.30 13.09
C ALA A 264 -3.44 -3.84 11.75
N LEU A 265 -2.71 -3.57 10.68
CA LEU A 265 -2.96 -4.09 9.33
C LEU A 265 -1.69 -4.72 8.73
N PRO A 266 -1.83 -5.71 7.82
CA PRO A 266 -3.07 -6.35 7.41
C PRO A 266 -3.70 -7.19 8.55
N LYS A 267 -5.00 -7.47 8.45
CA LYS A 267 -5.75 -8.24 9.46
C LYS A 267 -6.64 -9.28 8.80
N VAL A 268 -6.99 -10.32 9.54
CA VAL A 268 -8.02 -11.29 9.16
C VAL A 268 -9.38 -10.86 9.71
N THR A 269 -10.38 -10.82 8.83
CA THR A 269 -11.79 -10.53 9.16
C THR A 269 -12.71 -11.54 8.51
N PRO A 270 -14.01 -11.55 8.84
CA PRO A 270 -15.00 -12.12 7.94
C PRO A 270 -14.94 -11.45 6.56
N PRO A 271 -15.25 -12.18 5.46
CA PRO A 271 -15.32 -11.59 4.13
C PRO A 271 -16.34 -10.43 4.09
N PRO A 272 -15.93 -9.24 3.63
CA PRO A 272 -16.85 -8.14 3.44
C PRO A 272 -17.87 -8.46 2.33
N GLN A 273 -19.10 -7.95 2.47
CA GLN A 273 -20.22 -8.31 1.60
C GLN A 273 -19.98 -7.84 0.14
N GLU A 274 -19.29 -6.72 -0.03
CA GLU A 274 -18.98 -6.11 -1.33
C GLU A 274 -18.14 -7.02 -2.24
N PHE A 275 -17.38 -7.98 -1.69
CA PHE A 275 -16.58 -8.92 -2.50
C PHE A 275 -17.38 -10.14 -2.99
N ALA A 276 -18.65 -10.29 -2.59
CA ALA A 276 -19.52 -11.40 -2.96
C ALA A 276 -18.87 -12.80 -2.77
N ILE A 277 -18.03 -12.94 -1.74
CA ILE A 277 -17.36 -14.20 -1.40
C ILE A 277 -18.39 -15.23 -0.91
N ASP A 278 -18.25 -16.47 -1.36
CA ASP A 278 -19.14 -17.56 -0.94
C ASP A 278 -19.15 -17.69 0.61
N PRO A 279 -20.34 -17.78 1.26
CA PRO A 279 -20.45 -17.86 2.72
C PRO A 279 -19.75 -19.07 3.38
N TRP A 280 -19.31 -20.05 2.58
CA TRP A 280 -18.44 -21.11 3.08
C TRP A 280 -17.10 -20.58 3.60
N TYR A 281 -16.56 -19.53 2.99
CA TYR A 281 -15.39 -18.82 3.49
C TYR A 281 -15.77 -17.93 4.66
N THR A 282 -15.06 -18.08 5.78
CA THR A 282 -15.33 -17.33 7.02
C THR A 282 -14.20 -16.37 7.39
N GLN A 283 -13.10 -16.41 6.65
CA GLN A 283 -11.92 -15.60 6.85
C GLN A 283 -11.49 -14.93 5.54
N PHE A 284 -11.01 -13.71 5.67
CA PHE A 284 -10.59 -12.83 4.58
C PHE A 284 -9.43 -11.95 5.05
N THR A 285 -8.46 -11.72 4.18
CA THR A 285 -7.50 -10.63 4.28
C THR A 285 -7.20 -10.08 2.89
N TYR A 286 -6.79 -8.82 2.80
CA TYR A 286 -6.66 -8.10 1.53
C TYR A 286 -5.20 -7.84 1.19
N ALA A 287 -4.65 -8.60 0.24
CA ALA A 287 -3.23 -8.55 -0.10
C ALA A 287 -3.01 -7.62 -1.29
N ARG A 288 -2.88 -6.30 -1.04
CA ARG A 288 -2.73 -5.28 -2.10
C ARG A 288 -3.81 -5.45 -3.17
N GLU A 289 -5.06 -5.42 -2.73
CA GLU A 289 -6.24 -5.63 -3.56
C GLU A 289 -6.55 -7.07 -4.01
N LEU A 290 -5.70 -8.07 -3.73
CA LEU A 290 -6.04 -9.47 -3.98
C LEU A 290 -6.76 -10.09 -2.75
N PRO A 291 -7.99 -10.61 -2.89
CA PRO A 291 -8.64 -11.38 -1.84
C PRO A 291 -7.86 -12.65 -1.49
N VAL A 292 -7.55 -12.82 -0.20
CA VAL A 292 -7.04 -14.07 0.37
C VAL A 292 -8.10 -14.58 1.35
N VAL A 293 -8.64 -15.77 1.10
CA VAL A 293 -9.77 -16.31 1.85
C VAL A 293 -9.46 -17.68 2.45
N GLY A 294 -10.18 -18.04 3.51
CA GLY A 294 -10.08 -19.33 4.17
C GLY A 294 -11.31 -19.66 4.99
N ARG A 295 -11.39 -20.90 5.46
CA ARG A 295 -12.42 -21.36 6.39
C ARG A 295 -11.79 -21.99 7.63
N GLY A 296 -11.06 -23.09 7.44
CA GLY A 296 -10.38 -23.83 8.51
C GLY A 296 -8.91 -23.45 8.71
N ALA A 297 -8.39 -22.49 7.93
CA ALA A 297 -7.01 -22.04 8.04
C ALA A 297 -6.82 -21.10 9.25
N SER A 298 -5.61 -21.07 9.79
CA SER A 298 -5.22 -20.16 10.87
C SER A 298 -5.04 -18.75 10.33
N GLU A 299 -5.29 -17.76 11.18
CA GLU A 299 -5.05 -16.35 10.81
C GLU A 299 -3.59 -16.11 10.43
N ALA A 300 -2.65 -16.79 11.11
CA ALA A 300 -1.23 -16.74 10.79
C ALA A 300 -0.95 -17.18 9.34
N ALA A 301 -1.65 -18.21 8.84
CA ALA A 301 -1.50 -18.67 7.46
C ALA A 301 -2.02 -17.64 6.46
N LEU A 302 -3.19 -17.03 6.71
CA LEU A 302 -3.73 -15.98 5.84
C LEU A 302 -2.82 -14.75 5.82
N LEU A 303 -2.35 -14.28 6.98
CA LEU A 303 -1.44 -13.13 7.06
C LEU A 303 -0.09 -13.44 6.42
N LYS A 304 0.42 -14.66 6.56
CA LYS A 304 1.64 -15.10 5.87
C LYS A 304 1.46 -15.14 4.36
N ALA A 305 0.31 -15.62 3.88
CA ALA A 305 0.00 -15.60 2.46
C ALA A 305 -0.09 -14.16 1.93
N ASN A 306 -0.75 -13.27 2.67
CA ASN A 306 -0.83 -11.84 2.36
C ASN A 306 0.57 -11.23 2.24
N ASP A 307 1.40 -11.34 3.28
CA ASP A 307 2.79 -10.86 3.28
C ASP A 307 3.60 -11.38 2.08
N THR A 308 3.50 -12.68 1.79
CA THR A 308 4.21 -13.31 0.67
C THR A 308 3.76 -12.75 -0.67
N ILE A 309 2.47 -12.53 -0.88
CA ILE A 309 1.94 -11.91 -2.12
C ILE A 309 2.42 -10.46 -2.25
N ARG A 310 2.33 -9.67 -1.17
CA ARG A 310 2.79 -8.27 -1.16
C ARG A 310 4.26 -8.14 -1.55
N LYS A 311 5.09 -9.03 -0.99
CA LYS A 311 6.53 -9.08 -1.30
C LYS A 311 6.78 -9.62 -2.70
N LEU A 312 6.19 -10.75 -3.10
CA LEU A 312 6.38 -11.30 -4.44
C LEU A 312 6.11 -10.28 -5.55
N PHE A 313 5.09 -9.43 -5.36
CA PHE A 313 4.71 -8.40 -6.31
C PHE A 313 5.07 -6.97 -5.90
N ALA A 314 6.02 -6.80 -4.96
CA ALA A 314 6.40 -5.49 -4.44
C ALA A 314 6.74 -4.50 -5.57
N TYR A 315 7.49 -4.96 -6.58
CA TYR A 315 7.91 -4.15 -7.73
C TYR A 315 7.23 -4.55 -9.05
N ARG A 316 6.23 -5.45 -8.99
CA ARG A 316 5.45 -5.95 -10.14
C ARG A 316 3.96 -5.98 -9.85
N HIS A 317 3.45 -4.88 -9.29
CA HIS A 317 2.02 -4.76 -9.00
C HIS A 317 1.18 -4.78 -10.29
N ASP A 318 1.75 -4.44 -11.46
CA ASP A 318 1.11 -4.66 -12.77
C ASP A 318 0.75 -6.12 -13.03
N ILE A 319 1.58 -7.08 -12.60
CA ILE A 319 1.29 -8.52 -12.68
C ILE A 319 0.15 -8.88 -11.72
N LEU A 320 0.23 -8.42 -10.47
CA LEU A 320 -0.80 -8.70 -9.46
C LEU A 320 -2.15 -8.12 -9.89
N LYS A 321 -2.16 -6.88 -10.38
CA LYS A 321 -3.36 -6.19 -10.88
C LYS A 321 -4.00 -6.95 -12.04
N ALA A 322 -3.20 -7.52 -12.90
CA ALA A 322 -3.68 -8.37 -13.99
C ALA A 322 -4.46 -9.61 -13.51
N PHE A 323 -4.14 -10.18 -12.34
CA PHE A 323 -4.94 -11.24 -11.72
C PHE A 323 -6.17 -10.67 -11.01
N ILE A 324 -6.03 -9.55 -10.29
CA ILE A 324 -7.14 -8.86 -9.61
C ILE A 324 -8.25 -8.50 -10.61
N SER A 325 -7.88 -7.90 -11.75
CA SER A 325 -8.82 -7.53 -12.82
C SER A 325 -9.54 -8.73 -13.45
N ASP A 326 -8.96 -9.94 -13.37
CA ASP A 326 -9.60 -11.18 -13.81
C ASP A 326 -10.52 -11.79 -12.73
N GLY A 327 -10.63 -11.14 -11.56
CA GLY A 327 -11.43 -11.61 -10.43
C GLY A 327 -10.73 -12.68 -9.59
N ALA A 328 -9.40 -12.75 -9.65
CA ALA A 328 -8.65 -13.79 -8.96
C ALA A 328 -8.74 -13.68 -7.42
N LYS A 329 -8.70 -14.83 -6.75
CA LYS A 329 -8.48 -14.93 -5.31
C LYS A 329 -7.55 -16.08 -4.95
N LEU A 330 -6.90 -15.97 -3.79
CA LEU A 330 -6.14 -17.07 -3.19
C LEU A 330 -6.94 -17.70 -2.05
N VAL A 331 -7.09 -19.02 -2.09
CA VAL A 331 -7.68 -19.83 -1.02
C VAL A 331 -6.56 -20.50 -0.22
N VAL A 332 -6.57 -20.32 1.10
CA VAL A 332 -5.73 -21.06 2.03
C VAL A 332 -6.57 -22.15 2.70
N LEU A 333 -6.24 -23.41 2.41
CA LEU A 333 -6.90 -24.58 2.97
C LEU A 333 -6.41 -24.84 4.40
N GLY A 334 -7.36 -25.06 5.31
CA GLY A 334 -7.11 -25.62 6.64
C GLY A 334 -6.62 -27.06 6.57
N LYS A 335 -6.05 -27.57 7.67
CA LYS A 335 -5.32 -28.86 7.71
C LYS A 335 -6.13 -30.10 7.32
N GLN A 336 -7.46 -30.02 7.35
CA GLN A 336 -8.35 -31.11 6.99
C GLN A 336 -9.13 -30.88 5.69
N GLU A 337 -8.91 -29.75 5.01
CA GLU A 337 -9.64 -29.33 3.81
C GLU A 337 -8.91 -29.75 2.52
N ASN A 338 -9.61 -29.96 1.42
CA ASN A 338 -9.02 -30.22 0.11
C ASN A 338 -9.80 -29.52 -0.99
N VAL A 339 -9.36 -29.64 -2.24
CA VAL A 339 -10.02 -28.98 -3.38
C VAL A 339 -11.50 -29.39 -3.49
N ALA A 340 -11.89 -30.62 -3.11
CA ALA A 340 -13.30 -31.06 -3.15
C ALA A 340 -14.22 -30.28 -2.20
N ASP A 341 -13.69 -29.70 -1.12
CA ASP A 341 -14.48 -28.97 -0.12
C ASP A 341 -14.90 -27.57 -0.62
N LEU A 342 -14.12 -27.03 -1.56
CA LEU A 342 -14.25 -25.67 -2.06
C LEU A 342 -15.53 -25.48 -2.89
N PRO A 343 -16.32 -24.42 -2.61
CA PRO A 343 -17.56 -24.13 -3.35
C PRO A 343 -17.38 -24.09 -4.88
N GLU A 344 -16.26 -23.55 -5.35
CA GLU A 344 -15.93 -23.39 -6.77
C GLU A 344 -15.81 -24.72 -7.50
N PHE A 345 -15.45 -25.79 -6.78
CA PHE A 345 -15.14 -27.10 -7.35
C PHE A 345 -16.27 -28.13 -7.23
N ARG A 346 -17.30 -27.85 -6.43
CA ARG A 346 -18.40 -28.82 -6.16
C ARG A 346 -19.15 -29.30 -7.41
N ASN A 347 -19.26 -28.45 -8.42
CA ASN A 347 -20.00 -28.73 -9.65
C ASN A 347 -19.10 -28.79 -10.90
N LEU A 348 -17.78 -28.74 -10.72
CA LEU A 348 -16.84 -28.87 -11.82
C LEU A 348 -16.63 -30.36 -12.15
N HIS A 349 -16.99 -30.74 -13.36
CA HIS A 349 -16.76 -32.08 -13.89
C HIS A 349 -15.59 -32.04 -14.88
N ASP A 350 -14.40 -31.87 -14.32
CA ASP A 350 -13.14 -31.91 -15.08
C ASP A 350 -12.27 -33.05 -14.53
N PRO A 351 -12.03 -34.11 -15.33
CA PRO A 351 -11.24 -35.27 -14.89
C PRO A 351 -9.76 -34.94 -14.65
N GLU A 352 -9.28 -33.77 -15.07
CA GLU A 352 -7.90 -33.32 -14.81
C GLU A 352 -7.73 -32.72 -13.41
N ILE A 353 -8.82 -32.49 -12.67
CA ILE A 353 -8.77 -31.95 -11.30
C ILE A 353 -8.59 -33.09 -10.30
N ASP A 354 -7.47 -33.07 -9.58
CA ASP A 354 -7.31 -33.90 -8.37
C ASP A 354 -8.03 -33.24 -7.20
N LEU A 355 -9.27 -33.67 -6.96
CA LEU A 355 -10.11 -33.15 -5.89
C LEU A 355 -9.57 -33.42 -4.47
N LEU A 356 -8.66 -34.40 -4.32
CA LEU A 356 -8.02 -34.71 -3.03
C LEU A 356 -6.74 -33.89 -2.81
N ALA A 357 -6.27 -33.16 -3.82
CA ALA A 357 -5.12 -32.28 -3.68
C ALA A 357 -5.39 -31.16 -2.67
N ARG A 358 -4.30 -30.66 -2.08
CA ARG A 358 -4.30 -29.48 -1.19
C ARG A 358 -3.59 -28.27 -1.82
N VAL A 359 -3.42 -28.32 -3.14
CA VAL A 359 -2.85 -27.26 -3.97
C VAL A 359 -3.52 -27.34 -5.33
N GLN A 360 -3.81 -26.18 -5.93
CA GLN A 360 -4.37 -26.09 -7.28
C GLN A 360 -3.79 -24.85 -7.96
N ASP A 361 -3.16 -25.06 -9.11
CA ASP A 361 -2.72 -23.98 -9.99
C ASP A 361 -3.93 -23.15 -10.45
N TYR A 362 -3.69 -21.89 -10.79
CA TYR A 362 -4.75 -20.97 -11.22
C TYR A 362 -5.59 -21.52 -12.37
N ARG A 363 -6.92 -21.43 -12.23
CA ARG A 363 -7.86 -21.75 -13.31
C ARG A 363 -8.74 -20.56 -13.66
N ASN A 364 -9.00 -20.39 -14.96
CA ASN A 364 -9.83 -19.30 -15.48
C ASN A 364 -11.33 -19.50 -15.24
N ASP A 365 -11.79 -20.72 -15.01
CA ASP A 365 -13.20 -21.04 -14.73
C ASP A 365 -13.58 -20.77 -13.27
N THR A 366 -12.67 -21.00 -12.33
CA THR A 366 -12.88 -20.76 -10.90
C THR A 366 -12.27 -19.44 -10.42
N LYS A 367 -11.41 -18.81 -11.21
CA LYS A 367 -10.62 -17.62 -10.83
C LYS A 367 -9.88 -17.80 -9.50
N THR A 368 -9.46 -19.02 -9.19
CA THR A 368 -8.98 -19.38 -7.86
C THR A 368 -7.60 -20.01 -7.90
N PHE A 369 -6.71 -19.52 -7.02
CA PHE A 369 -5.49 -20.20 -6.60
C PHE A 369 -5.77 -20.95 -5.30
N VAL A 370 -5.21 -22.15 -5.10
CA VAL A 370 -5.37 -22.90 -3.85
C VAL A 370 -4.03 -23.34 -3.29
N VAL A 371 -3.80 -23.09 -2.01
CA VAL A 371 -2.61 -23.51 -1.26
C VAL A 371 -3.00 -24.08 0.10
N SER A 372 -2.13 -24.90 0.67
CA SER A 372 -2.28 -25.48 2.01
C SER A 372 -1.60 -24.63 3.08
N GLU A 373 -2.25 -24.42 4.21
CA GLU A 373 -1.65 -23.71 5.35
C GLU A 373 -0.28 -24.28 5.76
N GLU A 374 -0.14 -25.61 5.78
CA GLU A 374 1.10 -26.26 6.24
C GLU A 374 2.28 -25.82 5.39
N ASN A 375 2.11 -25.74 4.07
CA ASN A 375 3.16 -25.27 3.18
C ASN A 375 3.36 -23.74 3.31
N VAL A 376 2.29 -22.96 3.41
CA VAL A 376 2.37 -21.49 3.59
C VAL A 376 3.22 -21.11 4.81
N LEU A 377 3.13 -21.88 5.89
CA LEU A 377 3.86 -21.67 7.14
C LEU A 377 5.21 -22.40 7.22
N SER A 378 5.50 -23.30 6.29
CA SER A 378 6.72 -24.14 6.33
C SER A 378 7.98 -23.40 5.87
N ASP A 379 9.12 -23.83 6.38
CA ASP A 379 10.43 -23.53 5.81
C ASP A 379 10.70 -24.45 4.60
N PRO A 380 10.94 -23.93 3.38
CA PRO A 380 11.28 -24.79 2.23
C PRO A 380 12.54 -25.63 2.47
N SER A 381 13.41 -25.23 3.39
CA SER A 381 14.56 -26.03 3.80
C SER A 381 14.20 -27.25 4.65
N ASP A 382 13.00 -27.28 5.25
CA ASP A 382 12.55 -28.43 6.05
C ASP A 382 12.32 -29.67 5.19
N PRO A 383 12.68 -30.87 5.69
CA PRO A 383 12.31 -32.12 5.03
C PRO A 383 10.78 -32.20 4.87
N LEU A 384 10.32 -32.53 3.66
CA LEU A 384 8.91 -32.73 3.31
C LEU A 384 8.04 -31.46 3.15
N ALA A 385 8.58 -30.26 3.41
CA ALA A 385 7.85 -29.01 3.16
C ALA A 385 7.56 -28.79 1.67
N GLY A 386 8.55 -29.11 0.83
CA GLY A 386 8.52 -28.89 -0.62
C GLY A 386 8.79 -27.43 -0.98
N ASP A 387 8.55 -27.09 -2.25
CA ASP A 387 8.64 -25.72 -2.73
C ASP A 387 7.53 -24.85 -2.12
N SER A 388 7.75 -23.53 -2.03
CA SER A 388 6.67 -22.60 -1.67
C SER A 388 5.52 -22.69 -2.69
N GLN A 389 4.35 -23.13 -2.23
CA GLN A 389 3.16 -23.28 -3.07
C GLN A 389 2.70 -21.93 -3.60
N ILE A 390 2.75 -20.85 -2.81
CA ILE A 390 2.35 -19.51 -3.25
C ILE A 390 3.21 -19.09 -4.44
N LEU A 391 4.54 -19.13 -4.31
CA LEU A 391 5.43 -18.74 -5.42
C LEU A 391 5.25 -19.67 -6.62
N THR A 392 5.03 -20.97 -6.38
CA THR A 392 4.80 -21.95 -7.44
C THR A 392 3.55 -21.62 -8.26
N VAL A 393 2.39 -21.43 -7.62
CA VAL A 393 1.13 -21.21 -8.34
C VAL A 393 1.12 -19.87 -9.08
N PHE A 394 1.70 -18.81 -8.50
CA PHE A 394 1.81 -17.52 -9.16
C PHE A 394 2.83 -17.54 -10.31
N ALA A 395 3.99 -18.19 -10.13
CA ALA A 395 4.99 -18.30 -11.20
C ALA A 395 4.42 -19.02 -12.43
N LYS A 396 3.69 -20.12 -12.22
CA LYS A 396 2.99 -20.81 -13.31
C LYS A 396 1.93 -19.93 -13.95
N ALA A 397 1.10 -19.26 -13.16
CA ALA A 397 0.02 -18.40 -13.65
C ALA A 397 0.52 -17.23 -14.49
N ILE A 398 1.70 -16.68 -14.20
CA ILE A 398 2.33 -15.64 -15.03
C ILE A 398 2.49 -16.13 -16.48
N VAL A 399 2.97 -17.36 -16.67
CA VAL A 399 3.19 -17.93 -18.00
C VAL A 399 1.87 -18.37 -18.64
N THR A 400 0.99 -19.03 -17.88
CA THR A 400 -0.24 -19.60 -18.45
C THR A 400 -1.31 -18.55 -18.74
N GLN A 401 -1.32 -17.44 -18.01
CA GLN A 401 -2.35 -16.41 -18.14
C GLN A 401 -1.87 -15.12 -18.80
N LEU A 402 -0.64 -14.67 -18.50
CA LEU A 402 -0.19 -13.35 -18.94
C LEU A 402 0.67 -13.46 -20.19
N ALA A 403 1.53 -14.48 -20.27
CA ALA A 403 2.38 -14.70 -21.44
C ALA A 403 1.62 -15.21 -22.68
N THR A 404 0.29 -15.36 -22.59
CA THR A 404 -0.62 -15.67 -23.71
C THR A 404 -1.27 -14.42 -24.31
N ARG A 405 -1.10 -13.25 -23.67
CA ARG A 405 -1.66 -11.98 -24.14
C ARG A 405 -0.98 -11.56 -25.43
N ALA A 406 -1.76 -11.07 -26.39
CA ALA A 406 -1.22 -10.49 -27.61
C ALA A 406 -0.36 -9.27 -27.30
N ILE A 407 0.70 -9.09 -28.10
CA ILE A 407 1.52 -7.87 -28.09
C ILE A 407 0.61 -6.70 -28.44
N ASP A 408 0.62 -5.69 -27.59
CA ASP A 408 -0.04 -4.41 -27.86
C ASP A 408 1.04 -3.37 -28.22
N PRO A 409 1.20 -3.04 -29.52
CA PRO A 409 2.26 -2.12 -29.96
C PRO A 409 2.03 -0.68 -29.49
N SER A 410 0.84 -0.37 -28.97
CA SER A 410 0.48 0.94 -28.43
C SER A 410 0.55 1.02 -26.91
N TRP A 411 0.87 -0.08 -26.22
CA TRP A 411 0.84 -0.17 -24.76
C TRP A 411 1.64 0.95 -24.07
N ASP A 412 2.87 1.17 -24.53
CA ASP A 412 3.80 2.18 -23.98
C ASP A 412 3.51 3.61 -24.50
N GLN A 413 2.54 3.77 -25.40
CA GLN A 413 2.13 5.07 -25.98
C GLN A 413 0.86 5.63 -25.32
N ARG A 414 0.26 4.87 -24.41
CA ARG A 414 -0.93 5.26 -23.66
C ARG A 414 -0.65 6.48 -22.79
N GLN A 415 -1.68 7.30 -22.55
CA GLN A 415 -1.58 8.48 -21.67
C GLN A 415 -2.00 8.15 -20.23
N ASP A 416 -2.82 7.13 -20.07
CA ASP A 416 -3.40 6.60 -18.84
C ASP A 416 -2.51 5.51 -18.20
N VAL A 417 -1.21 5.77 -18.13
CA VAL A 417 -0.25 4.84 -17.52
C VAL A 417 -0.30 4.96 -16.01
N GLN A 418 -0.63 3.86 -15.32
CA GLN A 418 -0.64 3.81 -13.87
C GLN A 418 0.79 3.76 -13.31
N GLN A 419 0.98 4.25 -12.09
CA GLN A 419 2.33 4.34 -11.49
C GLN A 419 3.04 2.99 -11.34
N TYR A 420 2.28 1.90 -11.13
CA TYR A 420 2.83 0.55 -11.07
C TYR A 420 3.20 -0.05 -12.43
N GLU A 421 2.82 0.58 -13.53
CA GLU A 421 3.19 0.17 -14.90
C GLU A 421 4.47 0.88 -15.38
N LEU A 422 4.97 1.86 -14.63
CA LEU A 422 6.18 2.61 -15.00
C LEU A 422 7.43 1.75 -14.86
N ARG A 423 8.28 1.77 -15.91
CA ARG A 423 9.62 1.14 -15.95
C ARG A 423 9.61 -0.39 -15.90
N VAL A 424 8.46 -1.01 -16.13
CA VAL A 424 8.33 -2.47 -16.24
C VAL A 424 7.81 -2.83 -17.63
N ARG A 425 8.14 -4.03 -18.11
CA ARG A 425 7.59 -4.55 -19.37
C ARG A 425 6.36 -5.39 -19.08
N ARG A 426 5.28 -5.13 -19.82
CA ARG A 426 4.09 -5.98 -19.82
C ARG A 426 4.46 -7.42 -20.19
N ILE A 427 3.86 -8.39 -19.50
CA ILE A 427 4.00 -9.81 -19.86
C ILE A 427 2.98 -10.14 -20.95
N ASP A 428 3.48 -10.67 -22.05
CA ASP A 428 2.74 -11.01 -23.28
C ASP A 428 3.44 -12.15 -24.04
N THR A 429 3.03 -12.41 -25.28
CA THR A 429 3.61 -13.46 -26.13
C THR A 429 5.09 -13.28 -26.47
N ASP A 430 5.67 -12.07 -26.37
CA ASP A 430 7.12 -11.90 -26.56
C ASP A 430 7.90 -12.50 -25.39
N PHE A 431 7.42 -12.29 -24.15
CA PHE A 431 7.98 -12.94 -22.98
C PHE A 431 7.91 -14.47 -23.14
N ARG A 432 6.79 -15.00 -23.65
CA ARG A 432 6.65 -16.44 -23.89
C ARG A 432 7.70 -16.96 -24.88
N GLN A 433 7.90 -16.27 -25.99
CA GLN A 433 8.90 -16.66 -27.00
C GLN A 433 10.32 -16.64 -26.44
N GLN A 434 10.65 -15.62 -25.62
CA GLN A 434 11.94 -15.53 -24.95
C GLN A 434 12.16 -16.71 -23.99
N LEU A 435 11.16 -17.02 -23.16
CA LEU A 435 11.20 -18.15 -22.23
C LEU A 435 11.41 -19.49 -22.97
N ASP A 436 10.64 -19.73 -24.03
CA ASP A 436 10.74 -20.95 -24.84
C ASP A 436 12.15 -21.08 -25.46
N HIS A 437 12.72 -19.98 -25.95
CA HIS A 437 14.08 -19.96 -26.50
C HIS A 437 15.15 -20.30 -25.46
N LEU A 438 15.07 -19.69 -24.27
CA LEU A 438 16.02 -19.95 -23.17
C LEU A 438 15.92 -21.40 -22.69
N TYR A 439 14.70 -21.91 -22.49
CA TYR A 439 14.47 -23.30 -22.12
C TYR A 439 15.11 -24.29 -23.11
N GLN A 440 14.88 -24.10 -24.41
CA GLN A 440 15.47 -24.96 -25.44
C GLN A 440 17.00 -24.88 -25.45
N THR A 441 17.55 -23.70 -25.19
CA THR A 441 19.01 -23.48 -25.12
C THR A 441 19.61 -24.20 -23.91
N ALA A 442 19.00 -24.07 -22.73
CA ALA A 442 19.43 -24.74 -21.51
C ALA A 442 19.40 -26.27 -21.67
N LEU A 443 18.32 -26.84 -22.21
CA LEU A 443 18.23 -28.29 -22.43
C LEU A 443 19.26 -28.82 -23.42
N ARG A 444 19.54 -28.08 -24.51
CA ARG A 444 20.61 -28.44 -25.47
C ARG A 444 21.99 -28.43 -24.83
N ALA A 445 22.23 -27.52 -23.88
CA ALA A 445 23.44 -27.48 -23.09
C ALA A 445 23.53 -28.61 -22.04
N GLY A 446 22.45 -29.39 -21.86
CA GLY A 446 22.39 -30.48 -20.89
C GLY A 446 21.96 -30.05 -19.49
N ARG A 447 21.66 -28.76 -19.30
CA ARG A 447 21.20 -28.22 -18.02
C ARG A 447 19.84 -28.80 -17.64
N TRP A 448 19.63 -28.90 -16.33
CA TRP A 448 18.37 -29.24 -15.65
C TRP A 448 17.92 -30.68 -15.86
N LYS A 449 18.77 -31.52 -16.47
CA LYS A 449 18.48 -32.94 -16.61
C LYS A 449 18.33 -33.57 -15.23
N GLY A 450 17.28 -34.37 -15.07
CA GLY A 450 16.95 -35.06 -13.82
C GLY A 450 16.25 -34.19 -12.77
N THR A 451 15.87 -32.95 -13.10
CA THR A 451 15.15 -32.06 -12.18
C THR A 451 13.73 -31.75 -12.62
N ALA A 452 12.97 -31.09 -11.74
CA ALA A 452 11.62 -30.60 -12.03
C ALA A 452 11.56 -29.52 -13.12
N ALA A 453 12.67 -28.88 -13.47
CA ALA A 453 12.73 -27.87 -14.53
C ALA A 453 12.78 -28.48 -15.95
N GLN A 454 13.08 -29.78 -16.07
CA GLN A 454 13.25 -30.45 -17.36
C GLN A 454 11.99 -30.61 -18.22
N PRO A 455 10.76 -30.83 -17.69
CA PRO A 455 9.63 -31.27 -18.51
C PRO A 455 9.17 -30.26 -19.57
N ASP A 456 9.10 -28.98 -19.20
CA ASP A 456 8.54 -27.94 -20.06
C ASP A 456 9.01 -26.52 -19.66
N PRO A 457 8.79 -25.49 -20.52
CA PRO A 457 9.19 -24.11 -20.23
C PRO A 457 8.54 -23.50 -18.98
N ILE A 458 7.34 -23.93 -18.59
CA ILE A 458 6.66 -23.42 -17.40
C ILE A 458 7.38 -23.94 -16.16
N ALA A 459 7.70 -25.24 -16.11
CA ALA A 459 8.44 -25.84 -15.02
C ALA A 459 9.85 -25.26 -14.87
N TYR A 460 10.52 -24.97 -16.01
CA TYR A 460 11.79 -24.26 -16.06
C TYR A 460 11.70 -22.85 -15.46
N TRP A 461 10.69 -22.06 -15.89
CA TRP A 461 10.42 -20.74 -15.32
C TRP A 461 10.13 -20.80 -13.82
N THR A 462 9.21 -21.68 -13.39
CA THR A 462 8.81 -21.83 -11.99
C THR A 462 10.01 -22.18 -11.10
N THR A 463 10.87 -23.10 -11.55
CA THR A 463 12.10 -23.46 -10.81
C THR A 463 13.04 -22.28 -10.69
N GLY A 464 13.18 -21.47 -11.75
CA GLY A 464 13.96 -20.23 -11.73
C GLY A 464 13.43 -19.22 -10.72
N VAL A 465 12.11 -18.98 -10.70
CA VAL A 465 11.48 -18.05 -9.73
C VAL A 465 11.67 -18.53 -8.29
N LEU A 466 11.46 -19.83 -8.05
CA LEU A 466 11.66 -20.42 -6.72
C LEU A 466 13.10 -20.27 -6.24
N ALA A 467 14.09 -20.57 -7.10
CA ALA A 467 15.49 -20.38 -6.74
C ALA A 467 15.85 -18.90 -6.54
N TYR A 468 15.35 -17.99 -7.38
CA TYR A 468 15.64 -16.54 -7.28
C TYR A 468 15.20 -15.92 -5.96
N PHE A 469 14.13 -16.44 -5.35
CA PHE A 469 13.61 -15.98 -4.06
C PHE A 469 13.95 -16.92 -2.89
N ASP A 470 14.85 -17.89 -3.07
CA ASP A 470 15.22 -18.87 -2.04
C ASP A 470 14.00 -19.66 -1.48
N ALA A 471 13.03 -19.93 -2.35
CA ALA A 471 11.76 -20.58 -2.02
C ALA A 471 11.66 -22.02 -2.55
N ALA A 472 12.75 -22.53 -3.13
CA ALA A 472 12.86 -23.90 -3.58
C ALA A 472 13.05 -24.85 -2.38
N GLY A 473 12.30 -25.94 -2.37
CA GLY A 473 12.36 -26.98 -1.37
C GLY A 473 13.58 -27.88 -1.53
N GLN A 474 13.53 -29.05 -0.89
CA GLN A 474 14.56 -30.09 -1.02
C GLN A 474 14.52 -30.76 -2.41
N THR A 475 15.06 -30.09 -3.43
CA THR A 475 15.14 -30.56 -4.82
C THR A 475 16.42 -31.36 -5.13
N ALA A 476 16.35 -32.26 -6.11
CA ALA A 476 17.53 -32.95 -6.62
C ALA A 476 18.47 -31.99 -7.37
N ALA A 477 19.78 -32.25 -7.32
CA ALA A 477 20.74 -31.56 -8.17
C ALA A 477 20.53 -31.96 -9.65
N PRO A 478 20.67 -31.02 -10.60
CA PRO A 478 20.86 -31.37 -12.00
C PRO A 478 22.00 -32.38 -12.18
N LEU A 479 21.87 -33.30 -13.14
CA LEU A 479 22.90 -34.31 -13.40
C LEU A 479 24.27 -33.72 -13.79
N ASP A 480 24.28 -32.48 -14.27
CA ASP A 480 25.47 -31.72 -14.65
C ASP A 480 25.95 -30.75 -13.55
N ALA A 481 25.38 -30.81 -12.34
CA ALA A 481 25.77 -29.97 -11.21
C ALA A 481 26.05 -30.80 -9.94
N PRO A 482 27.04 -30.38 -9.11
CA PRO A 482 27.36 -31.09 -7.87
C PRO A 482 26.34 -30.84 -6.75
N HIS A 483 25.52 -29.80 -6.87
CA HIS A 483 24.61 -29.33 -5.83
C HIS A 483 23.25 -28.89 -6.41
N PRO A 484 22.17 -28.95 -5.62
CA PRO A 484 20.87 -28.38 -6.00
C PRO A 484 20.94 -26.88 -6.24
N ILE A 485 20.14 -26.41 -7.20
CA ILE A 485 20.01 -24.98 -7.54
C ILE A 485 18.78 -24.43 -6.82
N ARG A 486 18.99 -23.81 -5.66
CA ARG A 486 17.90 -23.42 -4.74
C ARG A 486 17.96 -21.97 -4.25
N SER A 487 19.04 -21.27 -4.57
CA SER A 487 19.21 -19.85 -4.22
C SER A 487 19.48 -19.01 -5.45
N ARG A 488 19.24 -17.69 -5.35
CA ARG A 488 19.51 -16.75 -6.45
C ARG A 488 20.94 -16.85 -6.96
N GLU A 489 21.89 -17.00 -6.04
CA GLU A 489 23.31 -17.07 -6.34
C GLU A 489 23.65 -18.37 -7.07
N SER A 490 23.09 -19.51 -6.62
CA SER A 490 23.28 -20.78 -7.33
C SER A 490 22.66 -20.75 -8.73
N LEU A 491 21.49 -20.11 -8.88
CA LEU A 491 20.84 -19.92 -10.18
C LEU A 491 21.68 -19.02 -11.10
N ALA A 492 22.17 -17.88 -10.59
CA ALA A 492 23.02 -16.97 -11.34
C ALA A 492 24.30 -17.65 -11.85
N HIS A 493 24.90 -18.52 -11.03
CA HIS A 493 26.11 -19.25 -11.40
C HIS A 493 25.83 -20.36 -12.44
N TYR A 494 24.75 -21.11 -12.25
CA TYR A 494 24.46 -22.29 -13.04
C TYR A 494 23.73 -21.98 -14.35
N ASP A 495 22.72 -21.10 -14.31
CA ASP A 495 21.89 -20.71 -15.44
C ASP A 495 21.63 -19.19 -15.44
N ALA A 496 22.68 -18.44 -15.80
CA ALA A 496 22.68 -16.97 -15.81
C ALA A 496 21.57 -16.37 -16.68
N ASP A 497 21.15 -17.03 -17.76
CA ASP A 497 20.11 -16.53 -18.64
C ASP A 497 18.72 -16.65 -17.99
N LEU A 498 18.42 -17.78 -17.32
CA LEU A 498 17.20 -17.90 -16.52
C LEU A 498 17.21 -16.93 -15.34
N HIS A 499 18.34 -16.79 -14.65
CA HIS A 499 18.50 -15.79 -13.61
C HIS A 499 18.14 -14.39 -14.12
N GLN A 500 18.71 -13.98 -15.26
CA GLN A 500 18.46 -12.65 -15.81
C GLN A 500 17.01 -12.44 -16.23
N LEU A 501 16.36 -13.47 -16.82
CA LEU A 501 14.94 -13.41 -17.16
C LEU A 501 14.09 -13.18 -15.89
N VAL A 502 14.34 -13.93 -14.82
CA VAL A 502 13.62 -13.78 -13.55
C VAL A 502 13.92 -12.42 -12.91
N ALA A 503 15.19 -12.01 -12.85
CA ALA A 503 15.59 -10.72 -12.25
C ALA A 503 14.90 -9.54 -12.94
N THR A 504 14.94 -9.51 -14.27
CA THR A 504 14.32 -8.46 -15.09
C THR A 504 12.79 -8.48 -14.94
N THR A 505 12.20 -9.68 -14.90
CA THR A 505 10.75 -9.82 -14.77
C THR A 505 10.28 -9.43 -13.37
N MET A 506 10.98 -9.81 -12.30
CA MET A 506 10.52 -9.52 -10.94
C MET A 506 10.94 -8.13 -10.44
N ALA A 507 11.79 -7.42 -11.17
CA ALA A 507 12.16 -6.02 -10.95
C ALA A 507 12.71 -5.71 -9.54
N TYR A 508 13.47 -6.64 -8.97
CA TYR A 508 14.10 -6.48 -7.65
C TYR A 508 15.49 -5.83 -7.71
N GLU A 509 16.14 -5.84 -8.87
CA GLU A 509 17.46 -5.25 -9.04
C GLU A 509 17.40 -3.73 -8.85
N GLY A 510 18.31 -3.17 -8.04
CA GLY A 510 18.32 -1.74 -7.70
C GLY A 510 17.29 -1.33 -6.64
N HIS A 511 16.52 -2.28 -6.10
CA HIS A 511 15.55 -2.05 -5.04
C HIS A 511 15.91 -2.77 -3.74
N VAL A 512 15.09 -2.60 -2.69
CA VAL A 512 15.27 -3.37 -1.45
C VAL A 512 14.98 -4.84 -1.73
N ASP A 513 16.00 -5.67 -1.50
CA ASP A 513 15.95 -7.09 -1.78
C ASP A 513 14.95 -7.82 -0.86
N TRP A 514 14.41 -8.92 -1.37
CA TRP A 514 13.59 -9.85 -0.61
C TRP A 514 13.94 -11.29 -0.97
N ARG A 515 14.00 -12.13 0.06
CA ARG A 515 14.07 -13.59 -0.03
C ARG A 515 12.93 -14.18 0.79
N PHE A 516 12.41 -15.31 0.33
CA PHE A 516 11.36 -16.01 1.03
C PHE A 516 11.88 -16.48 2.39
N HIS A 517 11.14 -16.13 3.44
CA HIS A 517 11.39 -16.58 4.80
C HIS A 517 10.10 -17.17 5.36
N PRO A 518 10.14 -18.32 6.05
CA PRO A 518 8.95 -19.00 6.54
C PRO A 518 8.22 -18.23 7.65
N THR A 519 8.99 -17.77 8.63
CA THR A 519 8.49 -16.86 9.64
C THR A 519 8.73 -15.45 9.15
N PRO A 520 7.70 -14.60 9.13
CA PRO A 520 7.96 -13.19 8.92
C PRO A 520 8.82 -12.67 10.06
N ALA A 521 9.72 -11.73 9.78
CA ALA A 521 10.46 -11.08 10.85
C ALA A 521 9.45 -10.50 11.86
N ALA A 522 9.78 -10.48 13.15
CA ALA A 522 8.88 -9.95 14.19
C ALA A 522 8.40 -8.49 13.94
N ASN A 523 9.05 -7.79 13.01
CA ASN A 523 8.71 -6.44 12.54
C ASN A 523 7.88 -6.38 11.24
N ASP A 524 7.55 -7.53 10.63
CA ASP A 524 6.95 -7.60 9.28
C ASP A 524 5.45 -7.96 9.25
N LEU A 525 4.90 -8.58 10.29
CA LEU A 525 3.52 -9.13 10.26
C LEU A 525 2.44 -8.23 10.83
N ALA A 526 2.82 -7.24 11.63
CA ALA A 526 1.90 -6.28 12.21
C ALA A 526 2.65 -4.96 12.29
N ARG A 527 2.11 -3.95 11.59
CA ARG A 527 2.39 -2.54 11.89
C ARG A 527 1.25 -2.00 12.74
#